data_AF-A0A4Y2G224-F1
#
_entry.id   AF-A0A4Y2G224-F1
#
_cell.length_a   1.000
_cell.length_b   1.000
_cell.length_c   1.000
_cell.angle_alpha   90.00
_cell.angle_beta   90.00
_cell.angle_gamma   90.00
#
_symmetry.space_group_name_H-M   'P 1'
#
loop_
_entity.id
_entity.type
_entity.pdbx_description
1 polymer ?
#
loop_
_entity_poly.entity_id
_entity_poly.type
_entity_poly.pdbx_seq_one_letter_code
_entity_poly.pdbx_strand_id
1 'polypeptide(L)'
;MQISAENVEEVELNHIRDLRVKTELKKLIENYKPGKTATTDVTNRIILKDNEPVRQSPRRLAFTEREEVNKQIEKWLKEGIYVQAHQNTQGL
;
A
#
# COMPACT_ATOMS: atom_id res chain seq x y z
N MET A 1 16.60 17.15 -4.15
CA MET A 1 15.64 17.08 -3.01
C MET A 1 15.93 15.79 -2.27
N GLN A 2 16.58 15.89 -1.12
CA GLN A 2 16.72 14.75 -0.19
C GLN A 2 15.40 14.65 0.57
N ILE A 3 14.70 13.53 0.43
CA ILE A 3 13.63 13.16 1.36
C ILE A 3 14.36 12.59 2.58
N SER A 4 14.64 13.49 3.51
CA SER A 4 15.17 13.17 4.83
C SER A 4 14.17 12.28 5.57
N ALA A 5 14.71 11.31 6.32
CA ALA A 5 14.12 10.49 7.37
C ALA A 5 12.62 10.69 7.66
N GLU A 6 11.89 9.56 7.68
CA GLU A 6 10.56 9.39 8.27
C GLU A 6 10.27 10.45 9.33
N ASN A 7 9.41 11.41 8.99
CA ASN A 7 8.91 12.38 9.93
C ASN A 7 7.94 11.62 10.84
N VAL A 8 8.48 10.96 11.87
CA VAL A 8 7.70 10.35 12.94
C VAL A 8 7.16 11.50 13.78
N GLU A 9 6.12 12.17 13.28
CA GLU A 9 5.38 13.13 14.07
C GLU A 9 4.83 12.40 15.30
N GLU A 10 5.37 12.74 16.47
CA GLU A 10 4.90 12.18 17.73
C GLU A 10 3.43 12.55 17.92
N VAL A 11 2.61 11.55 18.21
CA VAL A 11 1.17 11.76 18.39
C VAL A 11 0.93 12.59 19.66
N GLU A 12 0.49 13.83 19.48
CA GLU A 12 0.22 14.74 20.59
C GLU A 12 -1.10 14.39 21.31
N LEU A 13 -1.00 13.95 22.56
CA LEU A 13 -2.15 13.55 23.39
C LEU A 13 -2.32 14.44 24.64
N ASN A 14 -1.91 15.71 24.58
CA ASN A 14 -1.91 16.62 25.72
C ASN A 14 -3.32 17.02 26.21
N HIS A 15 -4.32 16.89 25.36
CA HIS A 15 -5.72 17.13 25.71
C HIS A 15 -6.31 16.06 26.64
N ILE A 16 -5.65 14.89 26.78
CA ILE A 16 -6.10 13.80 27.64
C ILE A 16 -5.49 13.97 29.03
N ARG A 17 -6.35 14.26 30.03
CA ARG A 17 -5.94 14.48 31.43
C ARG A 17 -5.68 13.18 32.18
N ASP A 18 -6.38 12.10 31.83
CA ASP A 18 -6.17 10.79 32.44
C ASP A 18 -4.91 10.14 31.86
N LEU A 19 -3.87 10.03 32.69
CA LEU A 19 -2.57 9.47 32.32
C LEU A 19 -2.65 8.00 31.89
N ARG A 20 -3.57 7.23 32.46
CA ARG A 20 -3.75 5.82 32.11
C ARG A 20 -4.31 5.70 30.71
N VAL A 21 -5.36 6.46 30.42
CA VAL A 21 -5.97 6.52 29.07
C VAL A 21 -4.97 7.04 28.04
N LYS A 22 -4.23 8.11 28.36
CA LYS A 22 -3.18 8.66 27.49
C LYS A 22 -2.12 7.61 27.12
N THR A 23 -1.70 6.80 28.09
CA THR A 23 -0.68 5.76 27.91
C THR A 23 -1.19 4.59 27.07
N GLU A 24 -2.40 4.10 27.36
CA GLU A 24 -3.01 3.00 26.61
C GLU A 24 -3.28 3.41 25.15
N LEU A 25 -3.76 4.63 24.93
CA LEU A 25 -4.02 5.16 23.58
C LEU A 25 -2.73 5.34 22.78
N LYS A 26 -1.66 5.89 23.38
CA LYS A 26 -0.36 6.02 22.72
C LYS A 26 0.15 4.65 22.25
N LYS A 27 0.08 3.64 23.11
CA LYS A 27 0.45 2.26 22.77
C LYS A 27 -0.41 1.69 21.64
N LEU A 28 -1.72 1.94 21.64
CA LEU A 28 -2.62 1.46 20.59
C LEU A 28 -2.26 2.05 19.23
N ILE A 29 -1.97 3.36 19.19
CA ILE A 29 -1.64 4.07 17.95
C ILE A 29 -0.29 3.61 17.41
N GLU A 30 0.75 3.60 18.25
CA GLU A 30 2.11 3.22 17.87
C GLU A 30 2.22 1.75 17.39
N ASN A 31 1.40 0.86 17.95
CA ASN A 31 1.41 -0.56 17.62
C ASN A 31 0.29 -0.99 16.68
N TYR A 32 -0.48 -0.03 16.12
CA TYR A 32 -1.59 -0.36 15.24
C TYR A 32 -1.08 -1.07 13.98
N LYS A 33 -1.55 -2.31 13.79
CA LYS A 33 -1.36 -3.06 12.55
C LYS A 33 -2.73 -3.29 11.93
N PRO A 34 -3.02 -2.74 10.74
CA PRO A 34 -4.30 -2.97 10.10
C PRO A 34 -4.48 -4.46 9.82
N GLY A 35 -5.48 -5.05 10.47
CA GLY A 35 -5.92 -6.42 10.22
C GLY A 35 -7.19 -6.39 9.38
N LYS A 36 -7.22 -7.11 8.27
CA LYS A 36 -8.44 -7.29 7.47
C LYS A 36 -9.40 -8.25 8.19
N THR A 37 -10.16 -7.72 9.15
CA THR A 37 -11.07 -8.51 10.02
C THR A 37 -12.47 -8.65 9.45
N ALA A 38 -12.88 -7.75 8.54
CA ALA A 38 -14.16 -7.78 7.87
C ALA A 38 -14.00 -7.36 6.40
N THR A 39 -14.83 -7.94 5.54
CA THR A 39 -14.98 -7.54 4.15
C THR A 39 -16.42 -7.16 3.90
N THR A 40 -16.63 -6.08 3.15
CA THR A 40 -17.96 -5.77 2.61
C THR A 40 -18.25 -6.64 1.39
N ASP A 41 -19.51 -6.97 1.20
CA ASP A 41 -20.09 -7.61 0.02
C ASP A 41 -20.20 -6.66 -1.19
N VAL A 42 -19.95 -5.36 -0.98
CA VAL A 42 -19.87 -4.37 -2.06
C VAL A 42 -18.61 -4.63 -2.89
N THR A 43 -18.81 -4.80 -4.20
CA THR A 43 -17.72 -5.00 -5.16
C THR A 43 -17.53 -3.75 -6.03
N ASN A 44 -16.28 -3.46 -6.39
CA ASN A 44 -15.98 -2.43 -7.37
C ASN A 44 -16.19 -3.00 -8.77
N ARG A 45 -17.13 -2.42 -9.53
CA ARG A 45 -17.35 -2.76 -10.94
C ARG A 45 -16.62 -1.78 -11.84
N ILE A 46 -15.58 -2.24 -12.53
CA ILE A 46 -14.88 -1.47 -13.56
C ILE A 46 -15.69 -1.57 -14.86
N ILE A 47 -16.04 -0.44 -15.47
CA ILE A 47 -16.73 -0.36 -16.76
C ILE A 47 -15.78 0.30 -17.77
N LEU A 48 -15.39 -0.45 -18.80
CA LEU A 48 -14.57 0.06 -19.89
C LEU A 48 -15.43 0.90 -20.84
N LYS A 49 -14.91 2.05 -21.27
CA LYS A 49 -15.58 2.94 -22.24
C LYS A 49 -15.22 2.59 -23.68
N ASP A 50 -14.05 2.02 -23.89
CA ASP A 50 -13.54 1.61 -25.19
C ASP A 50 -12.97 0.19 -25.10
N ASN A 51 -12.74 -0.40 -26.27
CA ASN A 51 -12.13 -1.73 -26.41
C ASN A 51 -10.63 -1.63 -26.73
N GLU A 52 -10.04 -0.43 -26.65
CA GLU A 52 -8.64 -0.22 -26.99
C GLU A 52 -7.77 -0.47 -25.74
N PRO A 53 -6.90 -1.50 -25.76
CA PRO A 53 -6.06 -1.78 -24.60
C PRO A 53 -5.00 -0.71 -24.42
N VAL A 54 -4.89 -0.16 -23.20
CA VAL A 54 -3.80 0.75 -22.86
C VAL A 54 -2.47 -0.02 -22.84
N ARG A 55 -1.61 0.24 -23.82
CA ARG A 55 -0.24 -0.30 -23.89
C ARG A 55 0.76 0.81 -23.62
N GLN A 56 1.49 0.70 -22.53
CA GLN A 56 2.55 1.63 -22.16
C GLN A 56 3.78 0.87 -21.68
N SER A 57 4.94 1.26 -22.19
CA SER A 57 6.22 0.74 -21.68
C SER A 57 6.46 1.25 -20.26
N PRO A 58 6.94 0.41 -19.34
CA PRO A 58 7.33 0.86 -18.01
C PRO A 58 8.36 1.98 -18.08
N ARG A 59 8.22 2.98 -17.22
CA ARG A 59 9.24 4.03 -17.07
C ARG A 59 10.55 3.40 -16.58
N ARG A 60 11.68 3.91 -17.08
CA ARG A 60 13.00 3.50 -16.58
C ARG A 60 13.17 3.98 -15.15
N LEU A 61 13.65 3.08 -14.30
CA LEU A 61 13.98 3.35 -12.91
C LEU A 61 15.50 3.26 -12.73
N ALA A 62 16.04 4.06 -11.81
CA ALA A 62 17.41 3.85 -11.36
C ALA A 62 17.54 2.48 -10.67
N PHE A 63 18.78 2.00 -10.51
CA PHE A 63 19.02 0.68 -9.91
C PHE A 63 18.42 0.57 -8.50
N THR A 64 18.65 1.57 -7.65
CA THR A 64 18.16 1.61 -6.27
C THR A 64 16.63 1.65 -6.21
N GLU A 65 15.98 2.43 -7.08
CA GLU A 65 14.52 2.50 -7.16
C GLU A 65 13.94 1.16 -7.62
N ARG A 66 14.58 0.50 -8.58
CA ARG A 66 14.15 -0.81 -9.07
C ARG A 66 14.22 -1.88 -7.98
N GLU A 67 15.28 -1.89 -7.17
CA GLU A 67 15.40 -2.82 -6.05
C GLU A 67 14.25 -2.62 -5.04
N GLU A 68 13.92 -1.38 -4.72
CA GLU A 68 12.85 -1.09 -3.76
C GLU A 68 11.46 -1.47 -4.30
N VAL A 69 11.20 -1.15 -5.56
CA VAL A 69 9.97 -1.57 -6.25
C VAL A 69 9.84 -3.10 -6.27
N ASN A 70 10.94 -3.82 -6.55
CA ASN A 70 10.92 -5.29 -6.58
C ASN A 70 10.60 -5.89 -5.19
N LYS A 71 11.19 -5.37 -4.11
CA LYS A 71 10.87 -5.82 -2.74
C LYS A 71 9.38 -5.62 -2.42
N GLN A 72 8.82 -4.50 -2.84
CA GLN A 72 7.40 -4.21 -2.64
C GLN A 72 6.50 -5.16 -3.44
N ILE A 73 6.87 -5.46 -4.69
CA ILE A 73 6.17 -6.46 -5.52
C ILE A 73 6.20 -7.84 -4.83
N GLU A 74 7.36 -8.29 -4.35
CA GLU A 74 7.50 -9.58 -3.66
C GLU A 74 6.63 -9.65 -2.39
N LYS A 75 6.64 -8.57 -1.59
CA LYS A 75 5.78 -8.46 -0.41
C LYS A 75 4.30 -8.62 -0.79
N TRP A 76 3.85 -7.91 -1.82
CA TRP A 76 2.45 -7.95 -2.20
C TRP A 76 2.00 -9.25 -2.86
N LEU A 77 2.91 -9.93 -3.58
CA LEU A 77 2.67 -11.28 -4.07
C LEU A 77 2.48 -12.26 -2.91
N LYS A 78 3.31 -12.15 -1.86
CA LYS A 78 3.19 -12.97 -0.64
C LYS A 78 1.90 -12.70 0.13
N GLU A 79 1.45 -11.44 0.16
CA GLU A 79 0.19 -11.02 0.80
C GLU A 79 -1.06 -11.34 -0.05
N GLY A 80 -0.90 -11.81 -1.29
CA GLY A 80 -2.00 -12.13 -2.20
C GLY A 80 -2.75 -10.91 -2.72
N ILE A 81 -2.12 -9.73 -2.69
CA ILE A 81 -2.69 -8.47 -3.19
C ILE A 81 -2.59 -8.43 -4.73
N TYR A 82 -1.49 -8.94 -5.29
CA TYR A 82 -1.30 -9.10 -6.73
C TYR A 82 -1.18 -10.59 -7.09
N VAL A 83 -1.55 -10.91 -8.32
CA VAL A 83 -1.32 -12.20 -8.97
C VAL A 83 -0.63 -11.98 -10.31
N GLN A 84 0.23 -12.91 -10.71
CA GLN A 84 0.87 -12.85 -12.02
C GLN A 84 -0.21 -12.96 -13.11
N ALA A 85 -0.38 -11.89 -13.89
CA ALA A 85 -1.27 -11.92 -15.04
C ALA A 85 -0.61 -12.74 -16.16
N HIS A 86 -1.30 -13.75 -16.68
CA HIS A 86 -0.92 -14.38 -17.93
C HIS A 86 -1.37 -13.49 -19.09
N GLN A 87 -0.42 -12.95 -19.84
CA GLN A 87 -0.72 -12.28 -21.10
C GLN A 87 -1.00 -13.37 -22.14
N ASN A 88 -2.22 -13.42 -22.70
CA ASN A 88 -2.51 -14.26 -23.86
C ASN A 88 -1.68 -13.75 -25.04
N THR A 89 -0.62 -14.47 -25.41
CA THR A 89 0.21 -14.24 -26.61
C THR A 89 -0.44 -14.80 -27.88
N GLN A 90 -1.75 -14.65 -28.04
CA GLN A 90 -2.46 -15.02 -29.27
C GLN A 90 -2.76 -13.75 -30.07
N GLY A 91 -2.09 -13.60 -31.22
CA GLY A 91 -2.45 -12.66 -32.26
C GLY A 91 -1.40 -11.61 -32.62
N LEU A 92 -0.33 -12.04 -33.30
CA LEU A 92 0.28 -11.33 -34.43
C LEU A 92 0.71 -12.38 -35.46
#